data_AF-I0CKZ1-F1
#
_entry.id   AF-I0CKZ1-F1
#
_cell.length_a   1.000
_cell.length_b   1.000
_cell.length_c   1.000
_cell.angle_alpha   90.00
_cell.angle_beta   90.00
_cell.angle_gamma   90.00
#
_symmetry.space_group_name_H-M   'P 1'
#
loop_
_entity.id
_entity.type
_entity.pdbx_description
1 polymer ?
#
loop_
_entity_poly.entity_id
_entity_poly.type
_entity_poly.pdbx_seq_one_letter_code
_entity_poly.pdbx_strand_id
1 'polypeptide(L)'
;SICLDCDQDEIGKESTTLPVSSVGPQNLAYVIYTSGSTGNPKGVMIEHHNVIPLFQSTDCLYQFNEKDTWTLFHSYAFDFSVWEIWGALLYGGKVVVVPYWISRSPKDFY
;
A
#
# COMPACT_ATOMS: atom_id res chain seq x y z
N SER A 1 -10.87 11.69 -9.36
CA SER A 1 -9.77 10.69 -9.26
C SER A 1 -8.48 11.48 -9.17
N ILE A 2 -7.56 11.10 -8.28
CA ILE A 2 -6.21 11.66 -8.28
C ILE A 2 -5.41 10.80 -9.27
N CYS A 3 -5.03 11.38 -10.41
CA CYS A 3 -4.22 10.74 -11.43
C CYS A 3 -2.78 11.21 -11.22
N LEU A 4 -1.98 10.45 -10.48
CA LEU A 4 -0.57 10.82 -10.25
C LEU A 4 0.24 10.86 -11.55
N ASP A 5 -0.14 10.05 -12.54
CA ASP A 5 0.50 10.01 -13.86
C ASP A 5 0.28 11.31 -14.65
N CYS A 6 -0.82 12.01 -14.41
CA CYS A 6 -1.16 13.26 -15.07
C CYS A 6 -0.30 14.43 -14.55
N ASP A 7 0.22 14.29 -13.33
CA ASP A 7 1.05 15.29 -12.64
C ASP A 7 2.55 14.92 -12.66
N GLN A 8 2.95 13.93 -13.48
CA GLN A 8 4.30 13.37 -13.50
C GLN A 8 5.39 14.44 -13.76
N ASP A 9 5.13 15.39 -14.65
CA ASP A 9 6.05 16.49 -14.94
C ASP A 9 6.25 17.44 -13.76
N GLU A 10 5.22 17.64 -12.92
CA GLU A 10 5.33 18.45 -11.71
C GLU A 10 6.01 17.67 -10.58
N ILE A 11 5.65 16.40 -10.38
CA ILE A 11 6.29 15.51 -9.40
C ILE A 11 7.78 15.35 -9.71
N GLY A 12 8.17 15.28 -10.98
CA GLY A 12 9.56 15.15 -11.41
C GLY A 12 10.44 16.36 -11.06
N LYS A 13 9.87 17.51 -10.69
CA LYS A 13 10.61 18.70 -10.22
C LYS A 13 10.91 18.65 -8.72
N GLU A 14 10.25 17.78 -7.98
CA GLU A 14 10.46 17.62 -6.54
C GLU A 14 11.83 17.00 -6.24
N SER A 15 12.29 17.18 -5.00
CA SER A 15 13.59 16.65 -4.60
C SER A 15 13.62 15.11 -4.63
N THR A 16 14.65 14.55 -5.27
CA THR A 16 14.92 13.11 -5.24
C THR A 16 15.76 12.69 -4.02
N THR A 17 16.12 13.63 -3.15
CA THR A 17 16.85 13.32 -1.92
C THR A 17 15.91 12.76 -0.88
N LEU A 18 16.32 11.68 -0.21
CA LEU A 18 15.55 11.14 0.91
C LEU A 18 15.36 12.21 2.00
N PRO A 19 14.13 12.38 2.51
CA PRO A 19 13.88 13.31 3.61
C PRO A 19 14.62 12.85 4.86
N VAL A 20 15.15 13.80 5.63
CA VAL A 20 15.72 13.49 6.95
C VAL A 20 14.58 13.04 7.86
N SER A 21 14.68 11.82 8.38
CA SER A 21 13.66 11.22 9.23
C SER A 21 14.29 10.58 10.46
N SER A 22 13.66 10.77 11.62
CA SER A 22 14.00 10.08 12.87
C SER A 22 13.18 8.80 13.07
N VAL A 23 12.39 8.38 12.07
CA VAL A 23 11.56 7.18 12.13
C VAL A 23 12.44 5.94 12.07
N GLY A 24 12.30 5.07 13.07
CA GLY A 24 12.97 3.78 13.18
C GLY A 24 12.01 2.59 13.03
N PRO A 25 12.56 1.36 13.02
CA PRO A 25 11.79 0.15 12.74
C PRO A 25 10.67 -0.17 13.75
N GLN A 26 10.80 0.30 14.99
CA GLN A 26 9.82 0.09 16.07
C GLN A 26 8.75 1.19 16.16
N ASN A 27 8.81 2.21 15.28
CA ASN A 27 7.72 3.17 15.21
C ASN A 27 6.53 2.54 14.47
N LEU A 28 5.33 2.98 14.82
CA LEU A 28 4.11 2.54 14.13
C LEU A 28 4.14 2.98 12.67
N ALA A 29 3.93 2.03 11.77
CA ALA A 29 3.73 2.26 10.35
C ALA A 29 2.26 2.56 10.03
N TYR A 30 1.32 1.83 10.66
CA TYR A 30 -0.10 2.06 10.47
C TYR A 30 -0.95 1.55 11.65
N VAL A 31 -2.19 2.06 11.70
CA VAL A 31 -3.25 1.57 12.58
C VAL A 31 -4.51 1.32 11.76
N ILE A 32 -5.01 0.08 11.79
CA ILE A 32 -6.27 -0.29 11.14
C ILE A 32 -7.31 -0.65 12.19
N TYR A 33 -8.50 -0.05 12.08
CA TYR A 33 -9.60 -0.30 13.00
C TYR A 33 -10.48 -1.44 12.51
N THR A 34 -10.75 -2.38 13.41
CA THR A 34 -11.64 -3.53 13.18
C THR A 34 -12.89 -3.42 14.05
N SER A 35 -13.99 -4.02 13.61
CA SER A 35 -15.21 -4.08 14.43
C SER A 35 -14.95 -4.91 15.70
N GLY A 36 -15.13 -4.29 16.86
CA GLY A 36 -15.03 -5.00 18.13
C GLY A 36 -16.33 -5.72 18.46
N SER A 37 -16.22 -6.93 19.00
CA SER A 37 -17.36 -7.71 19.50
C SER A 37 -18.16 -7.00 20.61
N THR A 38 -17.57 -5.99 21.26
CA THR A 38 -18.18 -5.18 22.32
C THR A 38 -18.79 -3.86 21.80
N GLY A 39 -18.91 -3.68 20.48
CA GLY A 39 -19.47 -2.49 19.85
C GLY A 39 -18.49 -1.33 19.64
N ASN A 40 -17.34 -1.33 20.31
CA ASN A 40 -16.28 -0.34 20.11
C ASN A 40 -15.20 -0.87 19.16
N PRO A 41 -14.81 -0.13 18.12
CA PRO A 41 -13.72 -0.53 17.23
C PRO A 41 -12.38 -0.71 17.96
N LYS A 42 -11.60 -1.71 17.55
CA LYS A 42 -10.26 -1.98 18.09
C LYS A 42 -9.21 -1.61 17.06
N GLY A 43 -8.23 -0.79 17.45
CA GLY A 43 -7.10 -0.41 16.61
C GLY A 43 -6.01 -1.47 16.65
N VAL A 44 -5.67 -2.02 15.50
CA VAL A 44 -4.52 -2.91 15.31
C VAL A 44 -3.33 -2.05 14.92
N MET A 45 -2.35 -1.95 15.81
CA MET A 45 -1.15 -1.14 15.64
C MET A 45 -0.02 -2.01 15.09
N ILE A 46 0.59 -1.61 13.97
CA ILE A 46 1.66 -2.36 13.33
C ILE A 46 2.90 -1.48 13.18
N GLU A 47 4.06 -2.00 13.55
CA GLU A 47 5.35 -1.33 13.48
C GLU A 47 6.00 -1.49 12.09
N HIS A 48 6.87 -0.56 11.70
CA HIS A 48 7.57 -0.58 10.40
C HIS A 48 8.27 -1.91 10.12
N HIS A 49 8.93 -2.50 11.12
CA HIS A 49 9.63 -3.76 10.95
C HIS A 49 8.73 -4.96 10.64
N ASN A 50 7.41 -4.88 10.88
CA ASN A 50 6.48 -5.97 10.61
C ASN A 50 6.12 -6.08 9.13
N VAL A 51 6.34 -5.02 8.34
CA VAL A 51 6.05 -5.01 6.89
C VAL A 51 7.07 -5.88 6.13
N ILE A 52 8.33 -5.91 6.55
CA ILE A 52 9.39 -6.61 5.81
C ILE A 52 9.19 -8.15 5.79
N PRO A 53 8.95 -8.83 6.93
CA PRO A 53 8.74 -10.28 6.94
C PRO A 53 7.54 -10.75 6.12
N LEU A 54 6.51 -9.90 6.01
CA LEU A 54 5.32 -10.16 5.21
C LEU A 54 5.71 -10.50 3.77
N PHE A 55 6.55 -9.69 3.13
CA PHE A 55 7.01 -9.93 1.76
C PHE A 55 8.10 -10.99 1.64
N GLN A 56 9.06 -11.02 2.59
CA GLN A 56 10.11 -12.04 2.61
C GLN A 56 9.55 -13.47 2.62
N SER A 57 8.42 -13.69 3.30
CA SER A 57 7.78 -15.01 3.37
C SER A 57 7.24 -15.52 2.03
N THR A 58 7.03 -14.62 1.07
CA THR A 58 6.47 -14.94 -0.26
C THR A 58 7.46 -14.77 -1.39
N ASP A 59 8.67 -14.33 -1.09
CA ASP A 59 9.67 -13.96 -2.08
C ASP A 59 9.92 -15.10 -3.07
N CYS A 60 10.10 -16.33 -2.57
CA CYS A 60 10.33 -17.51 -3.38
C CYS A 60 9.18 -17.90 -4.34
N LEU A 61 7.97 -17.39 -4.10
CA LEU A 61 6.78 -17.70 -4.90
C LEU A 61 6.57 -16.69 -6.03
N TYR A 62 6.79 -15.40 -5.75
CA TYR A 62 6.38 -14.34 -6.67
C TYR A 62 7.54 -13.62 -7.35
N GLN A 63 8.70 -13.49 -6.69
CA GLN A 63 9.88 -12.80 -7.24
C GLN A 63 9.53 -11.40 -7.82
N PHE A 64 8.86 -10.58 -7.00
CA PHE A 64 8.39 -9.26 -7.41
C PHE A 64 9.53 -8.35 -7.88
N ASN A 65 9.25 -7.47 -8.84
CA ASN A 65 10.20 -6.56 -9.44
C ASN A 65 9.52 -5.29 -10.02
N GLU A 66 10.32 -4.41 -10.62
CA GLU A 66 9.87 -3.11 -11.13
C GLU A 66 8.86 -3.19 -12.29
N LYS A 67 8.73 -4.37 -12.93
CA LYS A 67 7.79 -4.59 -14.04
C LYS A 67 6.41 -4.97 -13.57
N ASP A 68 6.22 -5.24 -12.28
CA ASP A 68 4.93 -5.64 -11.74
C ASP A 68 3.96 -4.45 -11.63
N THR A 69 2.70 -4.73 -11.91
CA THR A 69 1.59 -3.79 -11.71
C THR A 69 0.65 -4.33 -10.66
N TRP A 70 0.48 -3.55 -9.59
CA TRP A 70 -0.34 -3.85 -8.43
C TRP A 70 -1.61 -3.03 -8.45
N THR A 71 -2.75 -3.62 -8.10
CA THR A 71 -3.99 -2.86 -7.92
C THR A 71 -4.19 -2.54 -6.45
N LEU A 72 -4.36 -1.25 -6.12
CA LEU A 72 -4.96 -0.85 -4.85
C LEU A 72 -6.48 -0.97 -5.01
N PHE A 73 -6.99 -2.18 -4.77
CA PHE A 73 -8.38 -2.56 -4.98
C PHE A 73 -9.16 -2.48 -3.68
N HIS A 74 -8.56 -2.94 -2.59
CA HIS A 74 -9.20 -2.93 -1.29
C HIS A 74 -9.17 -1.52 -0.69
N SER A 75 -10.13 -1.25 0.20
CA SER A 75 -10.09 -0.03 1.01
C SER A 75 -8.75 0.06 1.74
N TYR A 76 -8.13 1.24 1.77
CA TYR A 76 -6.92 1.49 2.57
C TYR A 76 -7.13 1.30 4.08
N ALA A 77 -8.39 1.18 4.51
CA ALA A 77 -8.76 0.82 5.88
C ALA A 77 -8.86 -0.70 6.12
N PHE A 78 -8.53 -1.54 5.13
CA PHE A 78 -8.50 -2.99 5.23
C PHE A 78 -7.06 -3.49 5.08
N ASP A 79 -6.66 -4.50 5.85
CA ASP A 79 -5.25 -4.93 5.97
C ASP A 79 -4.65 -5.45 4.66
N PHE A 80 -5.44 -6.05 3.78
CA PHE A 80 -4.97 -6.49 2.46
C PHE A 80 -4.41 -5.34 1.59
N SER A 81 -4.88 -4.11 1.80
CA SER A 81 -4.34 -2.94 1.10
C SER A 81 -2.86 -2.66 1.43
N VAL A 82 -2.38 -3.10 2.59
CA VAL A 82 -0.97 -3.00 2.97
C VAL A 82 -0.12 -3.82 2.00
N TRP A 83 -0.58 -5.03 1.66
CA TRP A 83 0.08 -5.88 0.67
C TRP A 83 0.10 -5.21 -0.71
N GLU A 84 -1.02 -4.65 -1.14
CA GLU A 84 -1.18 -3.97 -2.43
C GLU A 84 -0.27 -2.74 -2.58
N ILE A 85 -0.14 -1.93 -1.52
CA ILE A 85 0.67 -0.70 -1.53
C ILE A 85 2.17 -1.04 -1.47
N TRP A 86 2.58 -1.82 -0.46
CA TRP A 86 3.99 -2.07 -0.21
C TRP A 86 4.60 -3.06 -1.22
N GLY A 87 3.80 -3.93 -1.83
CA GLY A 87 4.25 -4.86 -2.86
C GLY A 87 4.81 -4.14 -4.09
N ALA A 88 4.24 -3.00 -4.47
CA ALA A 88 4.82 -2.16 -5.50
C ALA A 88 6.00 -1.32 -4.96
N LEU A 89 5.79 -0.60 -3.85
CA LEU A 89 6.76 0.39 -3.37
C LEU A 89 8.10 -0.21 -2.93
N LEU A 90 8.11 -1.43 -2.37
CA LEU A 90 9.34 -2.10 -1.95
C LEU A 90 10.16 -2.64 -3.12
N TYR A 91 9.52 -2.91 -4.26
CA TYR A 91 10.14 -3.56 -5.43
C TYR A 91 10.25 -2.63 -6.65
N GLY A 92 9.85 -1.37 -6.52
CA GLY A 92 9.89 -0.38 -7.61
C GLY A 92 8.80 -0.59 -8.66
N GLY A 93 7.76 -1.38 -8.35
CA GLY A 93 6.62 -1.63 -9.23
C GLY A 93 5.64 -0.46 -9.29
N LYS A 94 4.58 -0.63 -10.08
CA LYS A 94 3.52 0.37 -10.26
C LYS A 94 2.28 0.02 -9.42
N VAL A 95 1.69 1.02 -8.76
CA VAL A 95 0.35 0.89 -8.13
C VAL A 95 -0.70 1.57 -9.00
N VAL A 96 -1.78 0.86 -9.31
CA VAL A 96 -2.98 1.40 -9.97
C VAL A 96 -4.09 1.52 -8.93
N VAL A 97 -4.53 2.75 -8.67
CA VAL A 97 -5.67 3.02 -7.77
C VAL A 97 -6.96 2.69 -8.51
N VAL A 98 -7.67 1.66 -8.06
CA VAL A 98 -8.92 1.24 -8.69
C VAL A 98 -10.04 2.22 -8.31
N PRO A 99 -10.76 2.81 -9.28
CA PRO A 99 -11.88 3.69 -8.96
C PRO A 99 -12.96 2.99 -8.14
N TYR A 100 -13.51 3.71 -7.15
CA TYR A 100 -14.49 3.19 -6.19
C TYR A 100 -15.67 2.41 -6.80
N TRP A 101 -16.18 2.89 -7.95
CA TRP A 101 -17.32 2.26 -8.63
C TRP A 101 -16.90 0.99 -9.38
N ILE A 102 -15.69 0.98 -9.94
CA ILE A 102 -15.14 -0.16 -10.67
C ILE A 102 -14.87 -1.32 -9.70
N SER A 103 -14.36 -1.02 -8.49
CA SER A 103 -14.10 -2.06 -7.48
C SER A 103 -15.36 -2.79 -6.98
N ARG A 104 -16.56 -2.34 -7.38
CA ARG A 104 -17.86 -2.91 -7.00
C ARG A 104 -18.63 -3.53 -8.17
N SER A 105 -18.06 -3.49 -9.36
CA SER A 105 -18.67 -4.06 -10.56
C SER A 105 -17.72 -5.09 -11.15
N PRO A 106 -17.94 -6.40 -10.91
CA PRO A 106 -17.14 -7.45 -11.53
C PRO A 106 -17.17 -7.38 -13.07
N LYS A 107 -18.24 -6.81 -13.63
CA LYS A 107 -18.38 -6.58 -15.07
C LYS A 107 -17.63 -5.36 -15.58
N ASP A 108 -17.05 -4.53 -14.72
CA ASP A 108 -16.25 -3.36 -15.13
C ASP A 108 -14.77 -3.51 -14.73
N PHE A 109 -14.42 -4.62 -14.09
CA PHE A 109 -13.07 -4.95 -13.63
C PHE A 109 -12.44 -5.97 -14.59
N TYR A 110 -11.78 -5.48 -15.63
CA TYR A 110 -11.06 -6.25 -16.66
C TYR A 110 -9.74 -5.60 -17.06
#